data_AF-A0A1D9H0S6-F1
#
_entry.id   AF-A0A1D9H0S6-F1
#
_cell.length_a   1.000
_cell.length_b   1.000
_cell.length_c   1.000
_cell.angle_alpha   90.00
_cell.angle_beta   90.00
_cell.angle_gamma   90.00
#
_symmetry.space_group_name_H-M   'P 1'
#
loop_
_entity.id
_entity.type
_entity.pdbx_description
1 polymer ?
#
loop_
_entity_poly.entity_id
_entity_poly.type
_entity_poly.pdbx_seq_one_letter_code
_entity_poly.pdbx_strand_id
1 'polypeptide(L)'
;MKAASLRLQLSLWLLVPLLTLLALDAWLTDRRATAAAHQAFDRTLDASLKAMREGVSLRDGRIEVELPYLALEVFESESGSRIYYRVRDEHGETVTGYDALPMPPGSDHPLYQTVFYDAEFRGEPLRMAAITLPLHDVGSARARLVWLLVAETIEPREQLAHEILIGSLLQELLGNLLDNAIRYAGPHAEVTVRVGQGTTHAGDGAWLQVVDNGPGIDAGERERVFSRFYRGESGTARPGSGLGLSIVREIARLHRAHVDLAPTAGGGLTVTVLFPPGHGCADARD
;
A
#
# COMPACT_ATOMS: atom_id res chain seq x y z
N MET A 1 -37.40 -32.06 -16.56
CA MET A 1 -36.50 -31.69 -15.46
C MET A 1 -35.07 -31.74 -16.00
N LYS A 2 -34.43 -30.58 -16.22
CA LYS A 2 -33.18 -30.46 -16.99
C LYS A 2 -32.01 -30.97 -16.15
N ALA A 3 -31.27 -31.94 -16.68
CA ALA A 3 -30.01 -32.41 -16.11
C ALA A 3 -29.02 -31.23 -16.05
N ALA A 4 -28.85 -30.65 -14.86
CA ALA A 4 -27.77 -29.71 -14.63
C ALA A 4 -26.44 -30.47 -14.80
N SER A 5 -25.74 -30.11 -15.87
CA SER A 5 -24.47 -30.63 -16.35
C SER A 5 -23.51 -31.06 -15.21
N LEU A 6 -23.10 -32.34 -15.19
CA LEU A 6 -22.02 -32.87 -14.34
C LEU A 6 -20.77 -31.97 -14.34
N ARG A 7 -20.52 -31.24 -15.43
CA ARG A 7 -19.40 -30.30 -15.56
C ARG A 7 -19.55 -29.09 -14.63
N LEU A 8 -20.77 -28.60 -14.43
CA LEU A 8 -21.06 -27.51 -13.49
C LEU A 8 -20.83 -27.97 -12.06
N GLN A 9 -21.29 -29.18 -11.73
CA GLN A 9 -21.12 -29.78 -10.41
C GLN A 9 -19.65 -30.05 -10.07
N LEU A 10 -18.87 -30.60 -11.02
CA LEU A 10 -17.43 -30.78 -10.90
C LEU A 10 -16.69 -29.43 -10.77
N SER A 11 -17.08 -28.42 -11.55
CA SER A 11 -16.46 -27.10 -11.47
C SER A 11 -16.69 -26.42 -10.12
N LEU A 12 -17.90 -26.51 -9.55
CA LEU A 12 -18.20 -25.99 -8.21
C LEU A 12 -17.44 -26.75 -7.13
N TRP A 13 -17.33 -28.07 -7.26
CA TRP A 13 -16.59 -28.92 -6.32
C TRP A 13 -15.10 -28.62 -6.28
N LEU A 14 -14.53 -28.10 -7.36
CA LEU A 14 -13.11 -27.75 -7.45
C LEU A 14 -12.87 -26.27 -7.11
N LEU A 15 -13.82 -25.40 -7.46
CA LEU A 15 -13.75 -23.95 -7.19
C LEU A 15 -13.85 -23.63 -5.70
N VAL A 16 -14.76 -24.28 -4.96
CA VAL A 16 -14.94 -24.04 -3.52
C VAL A 16 -13.66 -24.32 -2.72
N PRO A 17 -13.01 -25.50 -2.81
CA PRO A 17 -11.79 -25.77 -2.05
C PRO A 17 -10.62 -24.87 -2.48
N LEU A 18 -10.54 -24.51 -3.77
CA LEU A 18 -9.54 -23.57 -4.27
C LEU A 18 -9.74 -22.17 -3.68
N LEU A 19 -10.97 -21.65 -3.68
CA LEU A 19 -11.29 -20.36 -3.08
C LEU A 19 -11.06 -20.35 -1.57
N THR A 20 -11.38 -21.44 -0.86
CA THR A 20 -11.06 -21.54 0.57
C THR A 20 -9.56 -21.60 0.81
N LEU A 21 -8.79 -22.27 -0.06
CA LEU A 21 -7.34 -22.31 0.04
C LEU A 21 -6.74 -20.93 -0.21
N LEU A 22 -7.21 -20.20 -1.22
CA LEU A 22 -6.79 -18.83 -1.52
C LEU A 22 -7.16 -17.86 -0.39
N ALA A 23 -8.36 -17.98 0.17
CA ALA A 23 -8.78 -17.17 1.31
C ALA A 23 -7.94 -17.47 2.55
N LEU A 24 -7.61 -18.74 2.79
CA LEU A 24 -6.73 -19.14 3.90
C LEU A 24 -5.29 -18.66 3.69
N ASP A 25 -4.76 -18.75 2.47
CA ASP A 25 -3.43 -18.26 2.12
C ASP A 25 -3.33 -16.73 2.25
N ALA A 26 -4.34 -16.01 1.77
CA ALA A 26 -4.46 -14.57 1.96
C ALA A 26 -4.53 -14.20 3.45
N TRP A 27 -5.34 -14.91 4.22
CA TRP A 27 -5.46 -14.71 5.67
C TRP A 27 -4.13 -15.00 6.42
N LEU A 28 -3.43 -16.08 6.06
CA LEU A 28 -2.13 -16.42 6.63
C LEU A 28 -1.05 -15.39 6.25
N THR A 29 -1.09 -14.88 5.02
CA THR A 29 -0.14 -13.88 4.52
C THR A 29 -0.35 -12.55 5.23
N ASP A 30 -1.59 -12.11 5.39
CA ASP A 30 -1.97 -10.92 6.16
C ASP A 30 -1.46 -11.00 7.61
N ARG A 31 -1.65 -12.16 8.26
CA ARG A 31 -1.17 -12.43 9.62
C ARG A 31 0.35 -12.48 9.73
N ARG A 32 1.07 -12.98 8.71
CA ARG A 32 2.54 -13.06 8.71
C ARG A 32 3.19 -11.71 8.42
N ALA A 33 2.62 -10.93 7.51
CA ALA A 33 3.14 -9.62 7.12
C ALA A 33 3.06 -8.61 8.29
N THR A 34 1.94 -8.60 9.01
CA THR A 34 1.75 -7.77 10.21
C THR A 34 2.71 -8.13 11.33
N ALA A 35 2.92 -9.43 11.60
CA ALA A 35 3.86 -9.89 12.62
C ALA A 35 5.32 -9.52 12.30
N ALA A 36 5.75 -9.67 11.03
CA ALA A 36 7.09 -9.30 10.60
C ALA A 36 7.34 -7.79 10.71
N ALA A 37 6.32 -6.96 10.44
CA ALA A 37 6.39 -5.52 10.61
C ALA A 37 6.53 -5.11 12.09
N HIS A 38 5.70 -5.66 12.98
CA HIS A 38 5.81 -5.40 14.43
C HIS A 38 7.20 -5.76 14.97
N GLN A 39 7.78 -6.88 14.54
CA GLN A 39 9.13 -7.27 14.96
C GLN A 39 10.23 -6.35 14.41
N ALA A 40 10.01 -5.70 13.25
CA ALA A 40 10.93 -4.69 12.74
C ALA A 40 10.84 -3.40 13.56
N PHE A 41 9.62 -2.91 13.85
CA PHE A 41 9.40 -1.74 14.70
C PHE A 41 9.99 -1.92 16.10
N ASP A 42 9.74 -3.06 16.74
CA ASP A 42 10.27 -3.35 18.07
C ASP A 42 11.80 -3.33 18.09
N ARG A 43 12.46 -3.83 17.02
CA ARG A 43 13.94 -3.77 16.89
C ARG A 43 14.45 -2.35 16.75
N THR A 44 13.77 -1.51 15.97
CA THR A 44 14.13 -0.10 15.79
C THR A 44 13.95 0.68 17.09
N LEU A 45 12.82 0.50 17.78
CA LEU A 45 12.54 1.15 19.05
C LEU A 45 13.53 0.72 20.14
N ASP A 46 13.89 -0.56 20.21
CA ASP A 46 14.90 -1.07 21.13
C ASP A 46 16.28 -0.43 20.88
N ALA A 47 16.66 -0.28 19.60
CA ALA A 47 17.91 0.38 19.23
C ALA A 47 17.92 1.87 19.63
N SER A 48 16.83 2.61 19.35
CA SER A 48 16.68 4.01 19.75
C SER A 48 16.72 4.18 21.27
N LEU A 49 16.06 3.29 22.00
CA LEU A 49 16.00 3.31 23.45
C LEU A 49 17.36 2.96 24.09
N LYS A 50 18.12 2.03 23.51
CA LYS A 50 19.52 1.75 23.91
C LYS A 50 20.43 2.94 23.69
N ALA A 51 20.32 3.61 22.54
CA ALA A 51 21.12 4.80 22.23
C ALA A 51 20.80 5.97 23.18
N MET A 52 19.51 6.20 23.45
CA MET A 52 19.09 7.22 24.44
C MET A 52 19.60 6.89 25.84
N ARG A 53 19.55 5.61 26.26
CA ARG A 53 20.08 5.18 27.58
C ARG A 53 21.56 5.53 27.75
N GLU A 54 22.37 5.40 26.71
CA GLU A 54 23.80 5.74 26.76
C GLU A 54 24.05 7.25 26.87
N GLY A 55 23.13 8.08 26.36
CA GLY A 55 23.18 9.54 26.41
C GLY A 55 22.48 10.19 27.61
N VAL A 56 21.75 9.43 28.44
CA VAL A 56 21.10 9.97 29.64
C VAL A 56 22.08 9.96 30.81
N SER A 57 22.46 11.13 31.29
CA SER A 57 23.33 11.28 32.45
C SER A 57 22.72 12.21 33.51
N LEU A 58 23.09 11.98 34.77
CA LEU A 58 22.68 12.82 35.89
C LEU A 58 23.90 13.66 36.30
N ARG A 59 23.87 14.97 35.98
CA ARG A 59 24.92 15.94 36.33
C ARG A 59 24.31 17.07 37.16
N ASP A 60 24.91 17.35 38.33
CA ASP A 60 24.47 18.40 39.25
C ASP A 60 22.98 18.31 39.65
N GLY A 61 22.48 17.09 39.83
CA GLY A 61 21.07 16.84 40.18
C GLY A 61 20.05 17.07 39.06
N ARG A 62 20.49 17.44 37.85
CA ARG A 62 19.67 17.58 36.65
C ARG A 62 19.90 16.40 35.71
N ILE A 63 18.81 15.84 35.18
CA ILE A 63 18.87 14.78 34.18
C ILE A 63 19.12 15.46 32.83
N GLU A 64 20.33 15.27 32.29
CA GLU A 64 20.71 15.73 30.96
C GLU A 64 20.62 14.56 29.99
N VAL A 65 19.89 14.76 28.90
CA VAL A 65 19.74 13.77 27.83
C VAL A 65 20.51 14.29 26.63
N GLU A 66 21.71 13.78 26.41
CA GLU A 66 22.44 14.00 25.17
C GLU A 66 21.84 13.09 24.10
N LEU A 67 20.84 13.61 23.38
CA LEU A 67 20.28 12.92 22.22
C LEU A 67 21.34 12.92 21.11
N PRO A 68 21.76 11.77 20.58
CA PRO A 68 22.60 11.73 19.40
C PRO A 68 21.87 12.46 18.25
N TYR A 69 22.46 13.53 17.74
CA TYR A 69 21.91 14.39 16.67
C TYR A 69 21.55 13.61 15.38
N LEU A 70 22.06 12.39 15.21
CA LEU A 70 21.82 11.49 14.08
C LEU A 70 20.37 10.99 13.95
N ALA A 71 19.52 11.20 14.97
CA ALA A 71 18.08 10.92 14.87
C ALA A 71 17.28 12.04 14.18
N LEU A 72 17.82 13.27 14.12
CA LEU A 72 17.12 14.44 13.59
C LEU A 72 16.98 14.48 12.06
N GLU A 73 17.91 13.90 11.30
CA GLU A 73 17.75 13.74 9.84
C GLU A 73 16.84 12.58 9.44
N VAL A 74 16.46 11.71 10.38
CA VAL A 74 15.45 10.65 10.19
C VAL A 74 14.07 11.05 10.73
N PHE A 75 13.97 12.14 11.51
CA PHE A 75 12.69 12.65 12.03
C PHE A 75 11.80 13.32 10.98
N GLU A 76 12.32 13.56 9.77
CA GLU A 76 11.54 13.77 8.54
C GLU A 76 11.88 12.64 7.57
N SER A 77 11.55 11.39 7.92
CA SER A 77 11.78 10.30 6.98
C SER A 77 10.94 10.54 5.73
N GLU A 78 11.49 10.23 4.56
CA GLU A 78 10.79 10.13 3.26
C GLU A 78 9.56 9.20 3.30
N SER A 79 9.26 8.57 4.45
CA SER A 79 8.16 7.63 4.71
C SER A 79 6.98 8.25 5.49
N GLY A 80 7.14 9.42 6.12
CA GLY A 80 6.07 10.13 6.83
C GLY A 80 5.88 9.78 8.32
N SER A 81 6.69 8.88 8.90
CA SER A 81 6.55 8.47 10.30
C SER A 81 7.11 9.49 11.30
N ARG A 82 6.34 9.76 12.37
CA ARG A 82 6.69 10.67 13.46
C ARG A 82 7.12 9.90 14.69
N ILE A 83 8.16 10.39 15.34
CA ILE A 83 8.69 9.80 16.57
C ILE A 83 8.43 10.75 17.74
N TYR A 84 7.94 10.20 18.84
CA TYR A 84 7.73 10.89 20.11
C TYR A 84 8.59 10.27 21.21
N TYR A 85 8.99 11.05 22.20
CA TYR A 85 9.72 10.54 23.35
C TYR A 85 9.30 11.26 24.63
N ARG A 86 9.52 10.60 25.77
CA ARG A 86 9.31 11.18 27.10
C ARG A 86 10.30 10.61 28.10
N VAL A 87 10.86 11.48 28.93
CA VAL A 87 11.67 11.11 30.10
C VAL A 87 10.93 11.57 31.34
N ARG A 88 10.66 10.63 32.26
CA ARG A 88 9.89 10.88 33.49
C ARG A 88 10.65 10.41 34.71
N ASP A 89 10.66 11.20 35.77
CA ASP A 89 11.38 10.88 36.99
C ASP A 89 10.56 9.99 37.95
N GLU A 90 11.15 9.64 39.09
CA GLU A 90 10.53 8.82 40.14
C GLU A 90 9.33 9.50 40.85
N HIS A 91 9.25 10.83 40.85
CA HIS A 91 8.10 11.59 41.39
C HIS A 91 6.95 11.67 40.39
N GLY A 92 7.19 11.19 39.17
CA GLY A 92 6.22 11.18 38.11
C GLY A 92 6.15 12.48 37.32
N GLU A 93 7.15 13.36 37.46
CA GLU A 93 7.27 14.58 36.65
C GLU A 93 8.01 14.29 35.35
N THR A 94 7.56 14.92 34.27
CA THR A 94 8.25 14.84 32.97
C THR A 94 9.48 15.74 33.03
N VAL A 95 10.65 15.15 32.85
CA VAL A 95 11.92 15.87 32.77
C VAL A 95 12.07 16.48 31.37
N THR A 96 11.83 15.67 30.33
CA THR A 96 12.00 16.07 28.93
C THR A 96 11.01 15.33 28.02
N GLY A 97 10.70 15.90 26.85
CA GLY A 97 9.82 15.29 25.85
C GLY A 97 8.32 15.57 26.08
N TYR A 98 7.47 14.68 25.55
CA TYR A 98 6.01 14.84 25.52
C TYR A 98 5.35 14.24 26.77
N ASP A 99 4.85 15.12 27.64
CA ASP A 99 4.26 14.81 28.95
C ASP A 99 2.94 14.04 28.91
N ALA A 100 2.18 14.15 27.82
CA ALA A 100 0.92 13.45 27.64
C ALA A 100 1.07 12.05 27.02
N LEU A 101 2.31 11.57 26.80
CA LEU A 101 2.51 10.20 26.32
C LEU A 101 2.02 9.18 27.36
N PRO A 102 1.20 8.19 26.94
CA PRO A 102 0.64 7.19 27.83
C PRO A 102 1.74 6.29 28.41
N MET A 103 1.52 5.81 29.63
CA MET A 103 2.44 4.90 30.33
C MET A 103 2.14 3.44 29.95
N PRO A 104 3.13 2.52 30.02
CA PRO A 104 2.90 1.11 29.79
C PRO A 104 1.87 0.54 30.78
N PRO A 105 0.97 -0.35 30.33
CA PRO A 105 0.00 -1.01 31.22
C PRO A 105 0.70 -2.00 32.17
N GLY A 106 0.14 -2.18 33.35
CA GLY A 106 0.68 -3.06 34.40
C GLY A 106 1.52 -2.32 35.45
N SER A 107 1.80 -2.99 36.56
CA SER A 107 2.54 -2.43 37.71
C SER A 107 3.93 -3.02 37.90
N ASP A 108 4.26 -4.11 37.20
CA ASP A 108 5.54 -4.80 37.32
C ASP A 108 6.41 -4.51 36.10
N HIS A 109 7.44 -3.69 36.29
CA HIS A 109 8.33 -3.20 35.25
C HIS A 109 9.78 -3.37 35.70
N PRO A 110 10.40 -4.53 35.44
CA PRO A 110 11.77 -4.80 35.86
C PRO A 110 12.75 -3.80 35.25
N LEU A 111 13.77 -3.45 36.04
CA LEU A 111 14.85 -2.56 35.60
C LEU A 111 15.57 -3.17 34.39
N TYR A 112 15.95 -2.30 33.45
CA TYR A 112 16.66 -2.67 32.22
C TYR A 112 15.90 -3.57 31.24
N GLN A 113 14.60 -3.78 31.43
CA GLN A 113 13.76 -4.53 30.48
C GLN A 113 12.87 -3.59 29.67
N THR A 114 12.98 -3.67 28.34
CA THR A 114 12.12 -2.93 27.42
C THR A 114 10.73 -3.57 27.37
N VAL A 115 9.70 -2.77 27.55
CA VAL A 115 8.29 -3.15 27.40
C VAL A 115 7.74 -2.49 26.16
N PHE A 116 7.25 -3.30 25.22
CA PHE A 116 6.60 -2.82 24.00
C PHE A 116 5.07 -2.87 24.15
N TYR A 117 4.38 -1.81 23.73
CA TYR A 117 2.93 -1.73 23.81
C TYR A 117 2.38 -0.77 22.76
N ASP A 118 1.10 -0.90 22.44
CA ASP A 118 0.41 0.01 21.54
C ASP A 118 -0.36 1.05 22.35
N ALA A 119 -0.37 2.28 21.86
CA ALA A 119 -1.12 3.35 22.49
C ALA A 119 -1.62 4.37 21.46
N GLU A 120 -2.46 5.29 21.89
CA GLU A 120 -2.97 6.36 21.03
C GLU A 120 -2.50 7.71 21.60
N PHE A 121 -2.02 8.58 20.72
CA PHE A 121 -1.62 9.94 21.08
C PHE A 121 -2.05 10.91 20.00
N ARG A 122 -2.79 11.96 20.38
CA ARG A 122 -3.32 12.98 19.45
C ARG A 122 -4.14 12.40 18.28
N GLY A 123 -4.81 11.27 18.48
CA GLY A 123 -5.60 10.60 17.45
C GLY A 123 -4.79 9.72 16.49
N GLU A 124 -3.49 9.55 16.72
CA GLU A 124 -2.61 8.68 15.92
C GLU A 124 -2.27 7.41 16.74
N PRO A 125 -2.37 6.21 16.14
CA PRO A 125 -1.90 4.98 16.77
C PRO A 125 -0.38 4.95 16.80
N LEU A 126 0.18 4.71 17.97
CA LEU A 126 1.61 4.66 18.23
C LEU A 126 2.04 3.26 18.67
N ARG A 127 3.21 2.82 18.19
CA ARG A 127 3.96 1.72 18.79
C ARG A 127 4.94 2.30 19.80
N MET A 128 4.85 1.86 21.05
CA MET A 128 5.60 2.40 22.18
C MET A 128 6.65 1.39 22.67
N ALA A 129 7.78 1.89 23.14
CA ALA A 129 8.77 1.16 23.92
C ALA A 129 9.10 1.96 25.19
N ALA A 130 9.04 1.29 26.36
CA ALA A 130 9.35 1.90 27.64
C ALA A 130 10.38 1.07 28.41
N ILE A 131 11.26 1.75 29.14
CA ILE A 131 12.23 1.12 30.02
C ILE A 131 12.38 1.93 31.31
N THR A 132 12.65 1.22 32.41
CA THR A 132 13.00 1.85 33.69
C THR A 132 14.49 1.67 33.96
N LEU A 133 15.17 2.77 34.29
CA LEU A 133 16.62 2.84 34.47
C LEU A 133 16.96 3.51 35.82
N PRO A 134 17.94 3.02 36.58
CA PRO A 134 18.56 3.80 37.65
C PRO A 134 19.68 4.69 37.08
N LEU A 135 19.57 6.01 37.26
CA LEU A 135 20.63 6.96 36.97
C LEU A 135 21.40 7.29 38.26
N HIS A 136 22.72 7.14 38.23
CA HIS A 136 23.57 7.46 39.37
C HIS A 136 24.15 8.87 39.20
N ASP A 137 23.99 9.70 40.23
CA ASP A 137 24.64 11.00 40.30
C ASP A 137 26.08 10.83 40.82
N VAL A 138 27.06 11.28 40.04
CA VAL A 138 28.49 11.22 40.41
C VAL A 138 28.79 12.12 41.61
N GLY A 139 28.03 13.21 41.78
CA GLY A 139 28.23 14.18 42.86
C GLY A 139 27.55 13.80 44.18
N SER A 140 26.36 13.21 44.12
CA SER A 140 25.55 12.90 45.32
C SER A 140 25.51 11.42 45.72
N ALA A 141 26.11 10.53 44.91
CA ALA A 141 26.10 9.07 45.09
C ALA A 141 24.69 8.47 45.27
N ARG A 142 23.65 9.17 44.78
CA ARG A 142 22.27 8.70 44.80
C ARG A 142 21.88 8.14 43.43
N ALA A 143 21.16 7.03 43.46
CA ALA A 143 20.48 6.49 42.30
C ALA A 143 19.05 7.06 42.25
N ARG A 144 18.64 7.59 41.09
CA ARG A 144 17.27 8.01 40.82
C ARG A 144 16.68 7.13 39.73
N LEU A 145 15.45 6.67 39.92
CA LEU A 145 14.75 5.90 38.89
C LEU A 145 14.14 6.84 37.85
N VAL A 146 14.35 6.50 36.58
CA VAL A 146 13.84 7.27 35.45
C VAL A 146 13.20 6.33 34.44
N TRP A 147 12.05 6.77 33.96
CA TRP A 147 11.33 6.21 32.84
C TRP A 147 11.78 6.86 31.55
N LEU A 148 12.15 6.03 30.58
CA LEU A 148 12.44 6.46 29.22
C LEU A 148 11.42 5.79 28.29
N LEU A 149 10.64 6.62 27.59
CA LEU A 149 9.62 6.19 26.64
C LEU A 149 9.98 6.73 25.27
N VAL A 150 9.86 5.87 24.25
CA VAL A 150 9.98 6.21 22.84
C VAL A 150 8.77 5.64 22.11
N ALA A 151 8.27 6.37 21.13
CA ALA A 151 7.10 5.99 20.36
C ALA A 151 7.27 6.35 18.89
N GLU A 152 6.73 5.53 18.02
CA GLU A 152 6.67 5.80 16.57
C GLU A 152 5.23 5.66 16.08
N THR A 153 4.81 6.53 15.15
CA THR A 153 3.51 6.41 14.50
C THR A 153 3.43 5.14 13.67
N ILE A 154 2.37 4.38 13.86
CA ILE A 154 2.05 3.24 13.00
C ILE A 154 1.22 3.81 11.86
N GLU A 155 1.82 4.12 10.70
CA GLU A 155 0.99 4.44 9.54
C GLU A 155 0.06 3.26 9.25
N PRO A 156 -1.27 3.48 9.13
CA PRO A 156 -2.17 2.47 8.61
C PRO A 156 -1.81 2.23 7.14
N ARG A 157 -1.02 1.18 6.88
CA ARG A 157 -0.66 0.69 5.53
C ARG A 157 -1.86 0.36 4.63
N GLU A 158 -3.10 0.48 5.11
CA GLU A 158 -4.31 0.22 4.32
C GLU A 158 -4.55 1.24 3.20
N GLN A 159 -4.18 2.52 3.37
CA GLN A 159 -4.36 3.52 2.30
C GLN A 159 -3.31 3.38 1.17
N LEU A 160 -2.05 3.15 1.52
CA LEU A 160 -0.96 2.94 0.55
C LEU A 160 -1.14 1.64 -0.24
N ALA A 161 -1.60 0.56 0.39
CA ALA A 161 -1.89 -0.69 -0.31
C ALA A 161 -3.01 -0.51 -1.35
N HIS A 162 -4.03 0.30 -1.05
CA HIS A 162 -5.11 0.58 -2.00
C HIS A 162 -4.63 1.42 -3.19
N GLU A 163 -3.80 2.43 -2.96
CA GLU A 163 -3.21 3.26 -4.03
C GLU A 163 -2.21 2.49 -4.91
N ILE A 164 -1.36 1.65 -4.30
CA ILE A 164 -0.44 0.76 -5.03
C ILE A 164 -1.21 -0.31 -5.82
N LEU A 165 -2.30 -0.85 -5.24
CA LEU A 165 -3.15 -1.83 -5.93
C LEU A 165 -3.87 -1.20 -7.12
N ILE A 166 -4.44 -0.01 -6.97
CA ILE A 166 -5.10 0.73 -8.07
C ILE A 166 -4.08 1.07 -9.17
N GLY A 167 -2.90 1.59 -8.81
CA GLY A 167 -1.84 1.90 -9.77
C GLY A 167 -1.31 0.68 -10.52
N SER A 168 -1.09 -0.45 -9.82
CA SER A 168 -0.63 -1.70 -10.43
C SER A 168 -1.68 -2.35 -11.33
N LEU A 169 -2.98 -2.21 -11.02
CA LEU A 169 -4.05 -2.64 -11.90
C LEU A 169 -4.05 -1.85 -13.21
N LEU A 170 -3.76 -0.55 -13.21
CA LEU A 170 -3.66 0.22 -14.46
C LEU A 170 -2.49 -0.26 -15.35
N GLN A 171 -1.38 -0.70 -14.74
CA GLN A 171 -0.28 -1.35 -15.46
C GLN A 171 -0.72 -2.68 -16.09
N GLU A 172 -1.51 -3.48 -15.38
CA GLU A 172 -2.08 -4.72 -15.90
C GLU A 172 -3.05 -4.46 -17.06
N LEU A 173 -3.89 -3.42 -16.94
CA LEU A 173 -4.78 -2.99 -18.02
C LEU A 173 -3.97 -2.63 -19.27
N LEU A 174 -2.96 -1.77 -19.13
CA LEU A 174 -2.12 -1.34 -20.24
C LEU A 174 -1.34 -2.53 -20.83
N GLY A 175 -0.80 -3.40 -19.99
CA GLY A 175 -0.11 -4.62 -20.41
C GLY A 175 -1.00 -5.53 -21.26
N ASN A 176 -2.27 -5.72 -20.85
CA ASN A 176 -3.24 -6.49 -21.63
C ASN A 176 -3.59 -5.82 -22.97
N LEU A 177 -3.69 -4.49 -23.01
CA LEU A 177 -3.94 -3.76 -24.27
C LEU A 177 -2.75 -3.85 -25.23
N LEU A 178 -1.52 -3.67 -24.71
CA LEU A 178 -0.30 -3.77 -25.50
C LEU A 178 -0.05 -5.20 -25.99
N ASP A 179 -0.27 -6.22 -25.15
CA ASP A 179 -0.14 -7.62 -25.55
C ASP A 179 -1.13 -7.96 -26.66
N ASN A 180 -2.37 -7.47 -26.58
CA ASN A 180 -3.34 -7.61 -27.66
C ASN A 180 -2.88 -6.90 -28.94
N ALA A 181 -2.47 -5.63 -28.85
CA ALA A 181 -2.02 -4.86 -30.01
C ALA A 181 -0.85 -5.54 -30.73
N ILE A 182 0.18 -5.95 -29.97
CA ILE A 182 1.37 -6.64 -30.52
C ILE A 182 1.00 -7.99 -31.13
N ARG A 183 0.16 -8.79 -30.47
CA ARG A 183 -0.25 -10.11 -30.99
C ARG A 183 -1.13 -10.01 -32.21
N TYR A 184 -1.97 -8.99 -32.32
CA TYR A 184 -3.00 -8.90 -33.37
C TYR A 184 -2.60 -8.02 -34.57
N ALA A 185 -1.72 -7.04 -34.40
CA ALA A 185 -1.32 -6.11 -35.47
C ALA A 185 -0.54 -6.77 -36.63
N GLY A 186 0.17 -7.89 -36.40
CA GLY A 186 0.86 -8.65 -37.45
C GLY A 186 2.29 -8.15 -37.75
N PRO A 187 2.92 -8.60 -38.86
CA PRO A 187 4.27 -8.15 -39.23
C PRO A 187 4.26 -6.65 -39.58
N HIS A 188 5.23 -5.89 -39.06
CA HIS A 188 5.28 -4.41 -39.08
C HIS A 188 4.25 -3.71 -38.17
N ALA A 189 3.88 -4.35 -37.06
CA ALA A 189 3.05 -3.76 -36.02
C ALA A 189 3.61 -2.42 -35.53
N GLU A 190 2.80 -1.37 -35.63
CA GLU A 190 3.04 -0.08 -34.99
C GLU A 190 1.96 0.11 -33.92
N VAL A 191 2.39 0.31 -32.68
CA VAL A 191 1.51 0.53 -31.54
C VAL A 191 1.85 1.88 -30.93
N THR A 192 0.88 2.77 -30.90
CA THR A 192 1.01 4.12 -30.33
C THR A 192 0.16 4.21 -29.06
N VAL A 193 0.80 4.60 -27.95
CA VAL A 193 0.11 4.91 -26.70
C VAL A 193 -0.01 6.42 -26.56
N ARG A 194 -1.21 6.92 -26.26
CA ARG A 194 -1.49 8.33 -26.01
C ARG A 194 -2.20 8.50 -24.69
N VAL A 195 -1.89 9.57 -23.99
CA VAL A 195 -2.61 10.03 -22.80
C VAL A 195 -2.94 11.49 -22.97
N GLY A 196 -4.09 11.91 -22.46
CA GLY A 196 -4.50 13.31 -22.57
C GLY A 196 -5.74 13.62 -21.75
N GLN A 197 -6.15 14.88 -21.84
CA GLN A 197 -7.42 15.38 -21.31
C GLN A 197 -8.18 16.09 -22.43
N GLY A 198 -9.50 15.98 -22.41
CA GLY A 198 -10.40 16.64 -23.36
C GLY A 198 -11.36 15.66 -24.02
N THR A 199 -12.02 16.14 -25.08
CA THR A 199 -13.12 15.41 -25.71
C THR A 199 -12.61 14.39 -26.72
N THR A 200 -13.05 13.15 -26.54
CA THR A 200 -12.79 12.01 -27.43
C THR A 200 -14.10 11.44 -27.98
N HIS A 201 -14.01 10.43 -28.86
CA HIS A 201 -15.19 9.67 -29.29
C HIS A 201 -15.91 8.94 -28.15
N ALA A 202 -15.20 8.63 -27.06
CA ALA A 202 -15.76 7.96 -25.89
C ALA A 202 -16.41 8.94 -24.89
N GLY A 203 -16.13 10.25 -25.00
CA GLY A 203 -16.60 11.29 -24.08
C GLY A 203 -15.52 12.30 -23.69
N ASP A 204 -15.85 13.19 -22.76
CA ASP A 204 -14.97 14.25 -22.25
C ASP A 204 -14.35 13.86 -20.91
N GLY A 205 -13.04 14.10 -20.74
CA GLY A 205 -12.32 13.76 -19.51
C GLY A 205 -10.86 13.41 -19.74
N ALA A 206 -10.24 12.77 -18.74
CA ALA A 206 -8.90 12.20 -18.90
C ALA A 206 -8.99 10.85 -19.61
N TRP A 207 -8.08 10.58 -20.54
CA TRP A 207 -8.14 9.38 -21.36
C TRP A 207 -6.76 8.76 -21.61
N LEU A 208 -6.76 7.44 -21.80
CA LEU A 208 -5.64 6.62 -22.28
C LEU A 208 -6.08 5.94 -23.58
N GLN A 209 -5.29 6.06 -24.64
CA GLN A 209 -5.53 5.43 -25.93
C GLN A 209 -4.38 4.50 -26.32
N VAL A 210 -4.72 3.30 -26.78
CA VAL A 210 -3.79 2.39 -27.45
C VAL A 210 -4.28 2.21 -28.87
N VAL A 211 -3.45 2.64 -29.82
CA VAL A 211 -3.74 2.63 -31.25
C VAL A 211 -2.80 1.64 -31.92
N ASP A 212 -3.35 0.67 -32.65
CA ASP A 212 -2.59 -0.22 -33.52
C ASP A 212 -2.95 -0.03 -34.99
N ASN A 213 -2.11 -0.59 -35.86
CA ASN A 213 -2.27 -0.63 -37.32
C ASN A 213 -2.72 -2.02 -37.83
N GLY A 214 -3.37 -2.82 -36.97
CA GLY A 214 -3.80 -4.17 -37.29
C GLY A 214 -5.02 -4.28 -38.21
N PRO A 215 -5.62 -5.48 -38.31
CA PRO A 215 -6.84 -5.67 -39.12
C PRO A 215 -8.09 -5.00 -38.52
N GLY A 216 -8.03 -4.52 -37.28
CA GLY A 216 -9.18 -3.97 -36.55
C GLY A 216 -10.14 -5.05 -36.04
N ILE A 217 -11.28 -4.61 -35.49
CA ILE A 217 -12.37 -5.47 -35.01
C ILE A 217 -13.68 -5.02 -35.67
N ASP A 218 -14.41 -5.97 -36.25
CA ASP A 218 -15.72 -5.73 -36.85
C ASP A 218 -16.70 -5.16 -35.82
N ALA A 219 -17.54 -4.21 -36.22
CA ALA A 219 -18.48 -3.53 -35.33
C ALA A 219 -19.41 -4.49 -34.58
N GLY A 220 -19.82 -5.61 -35.20
CA GLY A 220 -20.66 -6.63 -34.57
C GLY A 220 -19.95 -7.47 -33.51
N GLU A 221 -18.61 -7.45 -33.50
CA GLU A 221 -17.80 -8.22 -32.54
C GLU A 221 -17.31 -7.39 -31.35
N ARG A 222 -17.34 -6.05 -31.42
CA ARG A 222 -16.74 -5.15 -30.42
C ARG A 222 -17.26 -5.35 -29.00
N GLU A 223 -18.54 -5.64 -28.81
CA GLU A 223 -19.07 -5.94 -27.47
C GLU A 223 -18.70 -7.36 -27.01
N ARG A 224 -18.63 -8.30 -27.96
CA ARG A 224 -18.37 -9.71 -27.67
C ARG A 224 -16.91 -9.96 -27.30
N VAL A 225 -15.96 -9.19 -27.82
CA VAL A 225 -14.53 -9.30 -27.49
C VAL A 225 -14.19 -9.01 -26.03
N PHE A 226 -15.07 -8.32 -25.30
CA PHE A 226 -14.95 -8.17 -23.84
C PHE A 226 -15.44 -9.38 -23.04
N SER A 227 -16.05 -10.38 -23.69
CA SER A 227 -16.51 -11.60 -23.03
C SER A 227 -15.34 -12.55 -22.74
N ARG A 228 -15.34 -13.15 -21.55
CA ARG A 228 -14.31 -14.13 -21.16
C ARG A 228 -14.28 -15.30 -22.15
N PHE A 229 -13.07 -15.68 -22.57
CA PHE A 229 -12.79 -16.77 -23.51
C PHE A 229 -13.30 -16.56 -24.94
N TYR A 230 -13.87 -15.39 -25.26
CA TYR A 230 -14.27 -15.08 -26.62
C TYR A 230 -13.05 -14.68 -27.46
N ARG A 231 -13.00 -15.19 -28.70
CA ARG A 231 -11.98 -14.87 -29.69
C ARG A 231 -12.69 -14.71 -31.03
N GLY A 232 -12.54 -13.54 -31.66
CA GLY A 232 -13.11 -13.29 -33.00
C GLY A 232 -12.44 -14.13 -34.08
N GLU A 233 -12.95 -14.05 -35.31
CA GLU A 233 -12.52 -14.89 -36.44
C GLU A 233 -11.01 -14.76 -36.72
N SER A 234 -10.48 -13.53 -36.66
CA SER A 234 -9.03 -13.23 -36.81
C SER A 234 -8.16 -13.74 -35.66
N GLY A 235 -8.75 -14.16 -34.53
CA GLY A 235 -8.05 -14.59 -33.33
C GLY A 235 -7.82 -16.10 -33.22
N THR A 236 -8.58 -16.91 -33.96
CA THR A 236 -8.54 -18.39 -33.86
C THR A 236 -7.19 -19.01 -34.27
N ALA A 237 -6.41 -18.34 -35.12
CA ALA A 237 -5.13 -18.82 -35.64
C ALA A 237 -3.90 -18.56 -34.73
N ARG A 238 -4.05 -17.80 -33.63
CA ARG A 238 -2.92 -17.42 -32.74
C ARG A 238 -3.10 -18.01 -31.33
N PRO A 239 -2.04 -18.31 -30.55
CA PRO A 239 -2.19 -18.76 -29.15
C PRO A 239 -2.65 -17.63 -28.23
N GLY A 240 -3.66 -17.87 -27.38
CA GLY A 240 -4.17 -16.90 -26.39
C GLY A 240 -5.42 -17.38 -25.64
N SER A 241 -5.60 -16.96 -24.39
CA SER A 241 -6.69 -17.43 -23.50
C SER A 241 -8.04 -16.72 -23.69
N GLY A 242 -8.08 -15.61 -24.44
CA GLY A 242 -9.29 -14.80 -24.62
C GLY A 242 -9.73 -14.06 -23.34
N LEU A 243 -8.79 -13.82 -22.41
CA LEU A 243 -9.08 -13.12 -21.15
C LEU A 243 -8.70 -11.64 -21.16
N GLY A 244 -7.77 -11.21 -22.03
CA GLY A 244 -7.15 -9.89 -21.94
C GLY A 244 -8.15 -8.72 -21.93
N LEU A 245 -9.02 -8.61 -22.93
CA LEU A 245 -10.02 -7.52 -22.96
C LEU A 245 -11.07 -7.63 -21.84
N SER A 246 -11.40 -8.84 -21.38
CA SER A 246 -12.29 -9.01 -20.24
C SER A 246 -11.68 -8.53 -18.91
N ILE A 247 -10.36 -8.66 -18.76
CA ILE A 247 -9.59 -8.11 -17.62
C ILE A 247 -9.54 -6.59 -17.72
N VAL A 248 -9.27 -6.04 -18.91
CA VAL A 248 -9.30 -4.59 -19.18
C VAL A 248 -10.64 -3.98 -18.76
N ARG A 249 -11.77 -4.60 -19.13
CA ARG A 249 -13.10 -4.10 -18.76
C ARG A 249 -13.34 -4.13 -17.25
N GLU A 250 -12.86 -5.17 -16.56
CA GLU A 250 -13.03 -5.27 -15.11
C GLU A 250 -12.18 -4.22 -14.38
N ILE A 251 -10.93 -4.02 -14.80
CA ILE A 251 -10.04 -3.02 -14.23
C ILE A 251 -10.57 -1.61 -14.49
N ALA A 252 -11.06 -1.32 -15.70
CA ALA A 252 -11.68 -0.03 -16.00
C ALA A 252 -12.90 0.23 -15.10
N ARG A 253 -13.75 -0.79 -14.88
CA ARG A 253 -14.90 -0.69 -13.97
C ARG A 253 -14.48 -0.38 -12.54
N LEU A 254 -13.40 -0.98 -12.03
CA LEU A 254 -12.85 -0.67 -10.71
C LEU A 254 -12.40 0.80 -10.60
N HIS A 255 -11.87 1.36 -11.69
CA HIS A 255 -11.49 2.78 -11.80
C HIS A 255 -12.66 3.71 -12.15
N ARG A 256 -13.90 3.19 -12.24
CA ARG A 256 -15.08 3.90 -12.76
C ARG A 256 -14.87 4.49 -14.16
N ALA A 257 -13.94 3.93 -14.92
CA ALA A 257 -13.60 4.28 -16.28
C ALA A 257 -14.44 3.48 -17.28
N HIS A 258 -14.62 4.04 -18.48
CA HIS A 258 -15.29 3.41 -19.61
C HIS A 258 -14.27 3.02 -20.69
N VAL A 259 -14.45 1.87 -21.32
CA VAL A 259 -13.58 1.40 -22.41
C VAL A 259 -14.39 1.34 -23.70
N ASP A 260 -13.89 1.99 -24.74
CA ASP A 260 -14.50 2.03 -26.07
C ASP A 260 -13.52 1.53 -27.15
N LEU A 261 -14.08 0.99 -28.24
CA LEU A 261 -13.35 0.42 -29.37
C LEU A 261 -13.78 1.12 -30.67
N ALA A 262 -12.85 1.84 -31.30
CA ALA A 262 -13.06 2.54 -32.55
C ALA A 262 -12.08 2.06 -33.64
N PRO A 263 -12.46 2.10 -34.93
CA PRO A 263 -11.53 1.85 -36.02
C PRO A 263 -10.52 3.00 -36.14
N THR A 264 -9.26 2.69 -36.44
CA THR A 264 -8.21 3.69 -36.69
C THR A 264 -8.26 4.17 -38.15
N ALA A 265 -8.14 5.48 -38.36
CA ALA A 265 -8.02 6.04 -39.72
C ALA A 265 -6.74 5.52 -40.40
N GLY A 266 -6.88 4.80 -41.51
CA GLY A 266 -5.76 4.13 -42.19
C GLY A 266 -5.65 2.62 -41.90
N GLY A 267 -6.55 2.05 -41.09
CA GLY A 267 -6.55 0.64 -40.70
C GLY A 267 -6.04 0.44 -39.27
N GLY A 268 -6.64 -0.51 -38.55
CA GLY A 268 -6.30 -0.80 -37.15
C GLY A 268 -7.40 -0.54 -36.14
N LEU A 269 -7.05 -0.70 -34.87
CA LEU A 269 -7.94 -0.54 -33.73
C LEU A 269 -7.44 0.56 -32.80
N THR A 270 -8.35 1.43 -32.38
CA THR A 270 -8.14 2.40 -31.31
C THR A 270 -8.95 1.96 -30.10
N VAL A 271 -8.27 1.59 -29.02
CA VAL A 271 -8.88 1.31 -27.73
C VAL A 271 -8.77 2.56 -26.87
N THR A 272 -9.89 3.12 -26.41
CA THR A 272 -9.93 4.31 -25.57
C THR A 272 -10.44 3.95 -24.18
N VAL A 273 -9.67 4.27 -23.14
CA VAL A 273 -10.10 4.20 -21.74
C VAL A 273 -10.35 5.63 -21.25
N LEU A 274 -11.59 5.96 -20.95
CA LEU A 274 -12.02 7.26 -20.46
C LEU A 274 -12.25 7.20 -18.95
N PHE A 275 -11.53 8.03 -18.21
CA PHE A 275 -11.64 8.13 -16.76
C PHE A 275 -12.65 9.21 -16.36
N PRO A 276 -13.33 9.05 -15.21
CA PRO A 276 -14.20 10.10 -14.68
C PRO A 276 -13.38 11.36 -14.37
N PRO A 277 -14.00 12.54 -14.35
CA PRO A 277 -13.33 13.75 -13.89
C PRO A 277 -12.77 13.51 -12.49
N GLY A 278 -11.48 13.79 -12.29
CA GLY A 278 -10.84 13.64 -11.00
C GLY A 278 -11.62 14.44 -9.95
N HIS A 279 -11.81 13.88 -8.75
CA HIS A 279 -12.12 14.73 -7.61
C HIS A 279 -10.90 15.63 -7.48
N GLY A 280 -11.05 16.90 -7.83
CA GLY A 280 -9.95 17.84 -7.87
C GLY A 280 -9.16 17.76 -6.57
N CYS A 281 -7.84 17.59 -6.69
CA CYS A 281 -6.94 18.09 -5.67
C CYS A 281 -7.19 19.60 -5.62
N ALA A 282 -8.08 20.02 -4.72
CA ALA A 282 -8.32 21.42 -4.44
C ALA A 282 -7.06 21.98 -3.78
N ASP A 283 -6.50 23.02 -4.41
CA ASP A 283 -5.52 23.99 -3.92
C ASP A 283 -4.35 23.51 -3.06
N ALA A 284 -3.19 23.45 -3.70
CA ALA A 284 -1.90 23.73 -3.07
C ALA A 284 -1.18 24.86 -3.82
N ARG A 285 -1.88 25.99 -4.04
CA ARG A 285 -1.29 27.29 -4.39
C ARG A 285 -2.21 28.41 -3.93
N ASP A 286 -2.02 28.85 -2.69
CA ASP A 286 -1.99 30.25 -2.28
C ASP A 286 -1.32 30.36 -0.90
#